data_AF-A0A5J4PCY8-F1
#
_entry.id   AF-A0A5J4PCY8-F1
#
_cell.length_a   1.000
_cell.length_b   1.000
_cell.length_c   1.000
_cell.angle_alpha   90.00
_cell.angle_beta   90.00
_cell.angle_gamma   90.00
#
_symmetry.space_group_name_H-M   'P 1'
#
loop_
_entity.id
_entity.type
_entity.pdbx_description
1 polymer ?
#
loop_
_entity_poly.entity_id
_entity_poly.type
_entity_poly.pdbx_seq_one_letter_code
_entity_poly.pdbx_strand_id
1 'polypeptide(L)'
;EKERTQFANDVLERFNNPFVDHQVTSIMLNSFAKYKTRDLPGLKTYLQRKGKLPEGLVVGLAAIITYYKGGVRDDGVAIVPNDAPEILSFIKELWAGKDMEKIANGVLSAAFIWEEDLNKLPGLTEMLTSYLASIQREGMLQTVKHILS
;
A
#
# COMPACT_ATOMS: atom_id res chain seq x y z
N GLU A 1 15.00 -22.20 -4.94
CA GLU A 1 13.52 -22.19 -4.99
C GLU A 1 12.93 -22.80 -3.72
N LYS A 2 13.27 -24.05 -3.37
CA LYS A 2 12.88 -24.69 -2.10
C LYS A 2 13.12 -23.85 -0.84
N GLU A 3 14.30 -23.22 -0.70
CA GLU A 3 14.60 -22.36 0.45
C GLU A 3 13.70 -21.10 0.52
N ARG A 4 13.28 -20.56 -0.62
CA ARG A 4 12.38 -19.39 -0.66
C ARG A 4 10.95 -19.78 -0.28
N THR A 5 10.49 -20.92 -0.76
CA THR A 5 9.19 -21.48 -0.39
C THR A 5 9.15 -21.84 1.09
N GLN A 6 10.20 -22.47 1.60
CA GLN A 6 10.31 -22.77 3.03
C GLN A 6 10.29 -21.50 3.87
N PHE A 7 11.11 -20.50 3.52
CA PHE A 7 11.12 -19.23 4.22
C PHE A 7 9.75 -18.53 4.20
N ALA A 8 9.04 -18.56 3.06
CA ALA A 8 7.69 -18.01 2.96
C ALA A 8 6.70 -18.75 3.88
N ASN A 9 6.78 -20.08 3.94
CA ASN A 9 5.96 -20.88 4.84
C ASN A 9 6.26 -20.56 6.31
N ASP A 10 7.53 -20.45 6.68
CA ASP A 10 7.95 -20.10 8.04
C ASP A 10 7.49 -18.68 8.45
N VAL A 11 7.40 -17.76 7.48
CA VAL A 11 6.79 -16.44 7.71
C VAL A 11 5.30 -16.58 7.99
N LEU A 12 4.56 -17.37 7.19
CA LEU A 12 3.13 -17.60 7.39
C LEU A 12 2.83 -18.29 8.73
N GLU A 13 3.63 -19.28 9.12
CA GLU A 13 3.49 -19.94 10.42
C GLU A 13 3.61 -18.96 11.59
N ARG A 14 4.55 -18.01 11.51
CA ARG A 14 4.71 -16.97 12.55
C ARG A 14 3.52 -16.03 12.61
N PHE A 15 2.98 -15.60 11.47
CA PHE A 15 1.79 -14.73 11.44
C PHE A 15 0.52 -15.44 11.91
N ASN A 16 0.43 -16.76 11.74
CA ASN A 16 -0.72 -17.56 12.19
C ASN A 16 -0.61 -18.06 13.64
N ASN A 17 0.42 -17.64 14.39
CA ASN A 17 0.61 -18.07 15.77
C ASN A 17 -0.50 -17.49 16.67
N PRO A 18 -1.38 -18.33 17.27
CA PRO A 18 -2.52 -17.86 18.06
C PRO A 18 -2.11 -17.27 19.43
N PHE A 19 -0.85 -17.45 19.84
CA PHE A 19 -0.33 -16.94 21.11
C PHE A 19 0.31 -15.55 20.98
N VAL A 20 0.42 -15.02 19.77
CA VAL A 20 0.94 -13.67 19.50
C VAL A 20 -0.19 -12.80 18.99
N ASP A 21 -0.62 -11.84 19.80
CA ASP A 21 -1.59 -10.84 19.38
C ASP A 21 -0.91 -9.76 18.52
N HIS A 22 -0.88 -10.00 17.21
CA HIS A 22 -0.40 -9.04 16.24
C HIS A 22 -1.42 -7.93 16.03
N GLN A 23 -1.28 -6.84 16.77
CA GLN A 23 -2.05 -5.62 16.55
C GLN A 23 -1.73 -5.03 15.18
N VAL A 24 -2.62 -5.27 14.20
CA VAL A 24 -2.43 -4.84 12.79
C VAL A 24 -2.26 -3.33 12.68
N THR A 25 -2.90 -2.56 13.56
CA THR A 25 -2.74 -1.11 13.66
C THR A 25 -1.31 -0.70 14.05
N SER A 26 -0.65 -1.44 14.94
CA SER A 26 0.77 -1.24 15.29
C SER A 26 1.71 -1.55 14.11
N ILE A 27 1.32 -2.47 13.22
CA ILE A 27 2.05 -2.75 11.98
C ILE A 27 1.95 -1.56 11.01
N MET A 28 0.81 -0.86 10.99
CA MET A 28 0.56 0.31 10.15
C MET A 28 1.25 1.60 10.61
N LEU A 29 1.92 1.60 11.76
CA LEU A 29 2.73 2.75 12.20
C LEU A 29 3.83 3.06 11.16
N ASN A 30 3.93 4.31 10.71
CA ASN A 30 4.94 4.78 9.75
C ASN A 30 4.93 3.97 8.42
N SER A 31 3.76 3.64 7.90
CA SER A 31 3.63 2.81 6.69
C SER A 31 4.30 3.42 5.47
N PHE A 32 4.29 4.74 5.27
CA PHE A 32 4.96 5.35 4.11
C PHE A 32 6.48 5.19 4.19
N ALA A 33 7.08 5.45 5.36
CA ALA A 33 8.51 5.23 5.59
C ALA A 33 8.90 3.75 5.44
N LYS A 34 8.05 2.83 5.93
CA LYS A 34 8.24 1.38 5.76
C LYS A 34 8.18 0.99 4.29
N TYR A 35 7.18 1.45 3.53
CA TYR A 35 7.05 1.14 2.10
C TYR A 35 8.25 1.66 1.30
N LYS A 36 8.67 2.91 1.54
CA LYS A 36 9.86 3.50 0.91
C LYS A 36 11.11 2.64 1.12
N THR A 37 11.33 2.14 2.33
CA THR A 37 12.57 1.44 2.69
C THR A 37 12.54 -0.06 2.42
N ARG A 38 11.36 -0.71 2.49
CA ARG A 38 11.22 -2.18 2.42
C ARG A 38 10.68 -2.67 1.07
N ASP A 39 9.76 -1.92 0.46
CA ASP A 39 8.97 -2.40 -0.68
C ASP A 39 9.36 -1.71 -1.99
N LEU A 40 9.57 -0.38 -1.96
CA LEU A 40 9.91 0.41 -3.15
C LEU A 40 11.19 -0.08 -3.86
N PRO A 41 12.29 -0.47 -3.17
CA PRO A 41 13.46 -1.04 -3.84
C PRO A 41 13.15 -2.36 -4.57
N GLY A 42 12.29 -3.18 -3.96
CA GLY A 42 11.81 -4.44 -4.55
C GLY A 42 10.94 -4.20 -5.78
N LEU A 43 10.03 -3.24 -5.71
CA LEU A 43 9.18 -2.82 -6.83
C LEU A 43 10.01 -2.39 -8.03
N LYS A 44 10.98 -1.49 -7.82
CA LYS A 44 11.88 -1.00 -8.88
C LYS A 44 12.72 -2.12 -9.49
N THR A 45 13.29 -2.97 -8.64
CA THR A 45 14.10 -4.11 -9.09
C THR A 45 13.26 -5.09 -9.91
N TYR A 46 12.02 -5.37 -9.49
CA TYR A 46 11.12 -6.24 -10.21
C TYR A 46 10.75 -5.65 -11.57
N LEU A 47 10.38 -4.37 -11.61
CA LEU A 47 10.08 -3.65 -12.85
C LEU A 47 11.26 -3.70 -13.84
N GLN A 48 12.48 -3.39 -13.37
CA GLN A 48 13.68 -3.46 -14.19
C GLN A 48 13.93 -4.86 -14.76
N ARG A 49 13.74 -5.91 -13.96
CA ARG A 49 14.06 -7.30 -14.35
C ARG A 49 12.99 -7.97 -15.19
N LYS A 50 11.73 -7.58 -15.01
CA LYS A 50 10.57 -8.28 -15.60
C LYS A 50 9.82 -7.42 -16.61
N GLY A 51 10.12 -6.13 -16.71
CA GLY A 51 9.41 -5.19 -17.59
C GLY A 51 7.96 -4.93 -17.19
N LYS A 52 7.53 -5.41 -16.02
CA LYS A 52 6.17 -5.25 -15.50
C LYS A 52 6.19 -4.98 -14.00
N LEU A 53 5.17 -4.32 -13.48
CA LEU A 53 5.05 -4.01 -12.05
C LEU A 53 4.62 -5.25 -11.24
N PRO A 54 5.11 -5.39 -9.99
CA PRO A 54 4.63 -6.41 -9.07
C PRO A 54 3.29 -5.97 -8.43
N GLU A 55 2.19 -6.53 -8.93
CA GLU A 55 0.82 -6.18 -8.54
C GLU A 55 0.59 -6.16 -7.02
N GLY A 56 1.12 -7.17 -6.31
CA GLY A 56 1.02 -7.28 -4.86
C GLY A 56 1.60 -6.07 -4.10
N LEU A 57 2.71 -5.48 -4.58
CA LEU A 57 3.29 -4.29 -3.94
C LEU A 57 2.46 -3.04 -4.26
N VAL A 58 1.96 -2.93 -5.50
CA VAL A 58 1.16 -1.77 -5.91
C VAL A 58 -0.20 -1.74 -5.18
N VAL A 59 -0.86 -2.88 -5.01
CA VAL A 59 -2.09 -2.95 -4.19
C VAL A 59 -1.79 -2.69 -2.72
N GLY A 60 -0.62 -3.11 -2.21
CA GLY A 60 -0.17 -2.77 -0.86
C GLY A 60 -0.07 -1.26 -0.64
N LEU A 61 0.50 -0.53 -1.61
CA LEU A 61 0.54 0.93 -1.59
C LEU A 61 -0.86 1.54 -1.65
N ALA A 62 -1.73 1.04 -2.54
CA ALA A 62 -3.12 1.49 -2.63
C ALA A 62 -3.88 1.30 -1.31
N ALA A 63 -3.62 0.19 -0.60
CA ALA A 63 -4.20 -0.10 0.70
C ALA A 63 -3.70 0.86 1.79
N ILE A 64 -2.40 1.18 1.81
CA ILE A 64 -1.83 2.19 2.72
C ILE A 64 -2.51 3.55 2.47
N ILE A 65 -2.57 4.01 1.22
CA ILE A 65 -3.19 5.30 0.86
C ILE A 65 -4.66 5.34 1.27
N THR A 66 -5.39 4.24 1.08
CA THR A 66 -6.80 4.12 1.49
C THR A 66 -6.96 4.12 3.00
N TYR A 67 -6.12 3.41 3.75
CA TYR A 67 -6.15 3.44 5.21
C TYR A 67 -5.92 4.86 5.74
N TYR A 68 -5.02 5.61 5.10
CA TYR A 68 -4.68 6.98 5.49
C TYR A 68 -5.78 8.02 5.19
N LYS A 69 -6.79 7.66 4.40
CA LYS A 69 -8.04 8.42 4.26
C LYS A 69 -8.77 8.59 5.60
N GLY A 70 -8.57 7.66 6.54
CA GLY A 70 -9.32 7.56 7.77
C GLY A 70 -10.76 7.06 7.55
N GLY A 71 -11.62 7.30 8.53
CA GLY A 71 -13.01 6.85 8.52
C GLY A 71 -13.32 5.91 9.66
N VAL A 72 -14.37 5.11 9.50
CA VAL A 72 -14.83 4.15 10.50
C VAL A 72 -15.01 2.81 9.80
N ARG A 73 -14.49 1.75 10.41
CA ARG A 73 -14.65 0.37 9.94
C ARG A 73 -16.09 -0.10 10.15
N ASP A 74 -16.46 -1.20 9.49
CA ASP A 74 -17.80 -1.79 9.62
C ASP A 74 -18.14 -2.22 11.05
N ASP A 75 -17.12 -2.51 11.88
CA ASP A 75 -17.26 -2.84 13.30
C ASP A 75 -17.34 -1.59 14.22
N GLY A 76 -17.40 -0.39 13.65
CA GLY A 76 -17.49 0.87 14.39
C GLY A 76 -16.16 1.42 14.89
N VAL A 77 -15.03 0.74 14.65
CA VAL A 77 -13.72 1.21 15.09
C VAL A 77 -13.19 2.30 14.15
N ALA A 78 -12.78 3.43 14.72
CA ALA A 78 -12.18 4.52 13.96
C ALA A 78 -10.83 4.10 13.34
N ILE A 79 -10.62 4.49 12.09
CA ILE A 79 -9.35 4.32 11.38
C ILE A 79 -8.47 5.51 11.73
N VAL A 80 -7.41 5.26 12.50
CA VAL A 80 -6.46 6.28 12.95
C VAL A 80 -5.07 5.94 12.43
N PRO A 81 -4.64 6.56 11.31
CA PRO A 81 -3.28 6.44 10.82
C PRO A 81 -2.28 7.12 11.76
N ASN A 82 -1.07 6.58 11.83
CA ASN A 82 0.00 7.12 12.64
C ASN A 82 1.29 7.16 11.81
N ASP A 83 1.68 8.37 11.41
CA ASP A 83 2.83 8.67 10.58
C ASP A 83 3.25 10.13 10.82
N ALA A 84 4.25 10.62 10.09
CA ALA A 84 4.67 12.01 10.16
C ALA A 84 3.48 12.97 9.88
N PRO A 85 3.27 14.02 10.71
CA PRO A 85 2.11 14.91 10.58
C PRO A 85 1.89 15.48 9.17
N GLU A 86 2.98 15.79 8.48
CA GLU A 86 2.98 16.29 7.10
C GLU A 86 2.45 15.26 6.09
N ILE A 87 2.70 13.96 6.30
CA ILE A 87 2.14 12.89 5.48
C ILE A 87 0.64 12.78 5.77
N LEU A 88 0.25 12.82 7.05
CA LEU A 88 -1.16 12.72 7.44
C LEU A 88 -2.00 13.87 6.85
N SER A 89 -1.52 15.11 6.95
CA SER A 89 -2.21 16.27 6.37
C SER A 89 -2.27 16.18 4.84
N PHE A 90 -1.15 15.86 4.20
CA PHE A 90 -1.05 15.76 2.75
C PHE A 90 -2.01 14.73 2.16
N ILE A 91 -2.05 13.51 2.71
CA ILE A 91 -2.94 12.46 2.22
C ILE A 91 -4.40 12.86 2.45
N LYS A 92 -4.74 13.44 3.61
CA LYS A 92 -6.10 13.91 3.89
C LYS A 92 -6.56 14.99 2.90
N GLU A 93 -5.68 15.92 2.54
CA GLU A 93 -5.96 16.96 1.54
C GLU A 93 -6.20 16.37 0.14
N LEU A 94 -5.37 15.41 -0.30
CA LEU A 94 -5.58 14.72 -1.58
C LEU A 94 -6.95 14.03 -1.65
N TRP A 95 -7.37 13.38 -0.56
CA TRP A 95 -8.67 12.70 -0.50
C TRP A 95 -9.87 13.66 -0.55
N ALA A 96 -9.72 14.96 -0.27
CA ALA A 96 -10.80 15.92 -0.36
C ALA A 96 -11.32 16.07 -1.81
N GLY A 97 -10.46 15.84 -2.81
CA GLY A 97 -10.82 15.91 -4.23
C GLY A 97 -11.62 14.72 -4.76
N LYS A 98 -11.63 13.57 -4.04
CA LYS A 98 -12.31 12.31 -4.42
C LYS A 98 -11.99 11.78 -5.82
N ASP A 99 -10.83 12.14 -6.35
CA ASP A 99 -10.37 11.78 -7.69
C ASP A 99 -9.17 10.84 -7.57
N MET A 100 -9.35 9.57 -7.96
CA MET A 100 -8.34 8.53 -7.73
C MET A 100 -7.06 8.79 -8.52
N GLU A 101 -7.16 9.40 -9.70
CA GLU A 101 -5.99 9.71 -10.53
C GLU A 101 -5.18 10.84 -9.89
N LYS A 102 -5.86 11.89 -9.40
CA LYS A 102 -5.20 12.97 -8.66
C LYS A 102 -4.58 12.50 -7.35
N ILE A 103 -5.27 11.60 -6.63
CA ILE A 103 -4.71 10.98 -5.42
C ILE A 103 -3.46 10.19 -5.76
N ALA A 104 -3.51 9.30 -6.76
CA ALA A 104 -2.36 8.51 -7.18
C ALA A 104 -1.19 9.39 -7.62
N ASN A 105 -1.44 10.36 -8.50
CA ASN A 105 -0.41 11.26 -9.02
C ASN A 105 0.20 12.14 -7.91
N GLY A 106 -0.63 12.69 -7.03
CA GLY A 106 -0.21 13.49 -5.89
C GLY A 106 0.66 12.69 -4.92
N VAL A 107 0.23 11.48 -4.55
CA VAL A 107 1.04 10.61 -3.67
C VAL A 107 2.37 10.27 -4.34
N LEU A 108 2.38 9.85 -5.60
CA LEU A 108 3.60 9.42 -6.28
C LEU A 108 4.59 10.57 -6.56
N SER A 109 4.11 11.81 -6.70
CA SER A 109 4.96 12.99 -6.90
C SER A 109 5.51 13.60 -5.60
N ALA A 110 5.10 13.09 -4.44
CA ALA A 110 5.50 13.59 -3.13
C ALA A 110 6.98 13.28 -2.82
N ALA A 111 7.89 14.06 -3.40
CA ALA A 111 9.34 13.87 -3.25
C ALA A 111 9.81 14.00 -1.79
N PHE A 112 9.07 14.68 -0.91
CA PHE A 112 9.38 14.71 0.52
C PHE A 112 9.19 13.33 1.19
N ILE A 113 8.35 12.46 0.62
CA ILE A 113 8.20 11.06 1.03
C ILE A 113 9.26 10.22 0.32
N TRP A 114 9.29 10.28 -1.02
CA TRP A 114 10.00 9.29 -1.84
C TRP A 114 11.45 9.65 -2.20
N GLU A 115 11.87 10.89 -1.99
CA GLU A 115 13.11 11.51 -2.51
C GLU A 115 13.18 11.62 -4.04
N GLU A 116 12.11 11.25 -4.73
CA GLU A 116 11.99 11.31 -6.18
C GLU A 116 10.51 11.42 -6.60
N ASP A 117 10.28 11.66 -7.89
CA ASP A 117 8.95 11.59 -8.48
C ASP A 117 8.70 10.20 -9.07
N LEU A 118 7.85 9.42 -8.41
CA LEU A 118 7.54 8.04 -8.79
C LEU A 118 6.59 7.96 -9.98
N ASN A 119 5.96 9.05 -10.43
CA ASN A 119 5.18 9.05 -11.67
C ASN A 119 6.04 8.76 -12.91
N LYS A 120 7.36 8.89 -12.79
CA LYS A 120 8.32 8.55 -13.86
C LYS A 120 8.48 7.04 -14.05
N LEU A 121 7.97 6.21 -13.14
CA LEU A 121 7.99 4.76 -13.27
C LEU A 121 6.88 4.29 -14.22
N PRO A 122 7.21 3.65 -15.36
CA PRO A 122 6.22 3.25 -16.36
C PRO A 122 5.08 2.40 -15.77
N GLY A 123 3.84 2.83 -16.03
CA GLY A 123 2.61 2.14 -15.64
C GLY A 123 2.23 2.25 -14.16
N LEU A 124 3.07 2.86 -13.29
CA LEU A 124 2.82 2.86 -11.85
C LEU A 124 1.59 3.68 -11.48
N THR A 125 1.48 4.90 -12.01
CA THR A 125 0.35 5.80 -11.74
C THR A 125 -0.97 5.19 -12.20
N GLU A 126 -1.00 4.59 -13.38
CA GLU A 126 -2.20 3.93 -13.93
C GLU A 126 -2.63 2.73 -13.06
N MET A 127 -1.69 1.83 -12.74
CA MET A 127 -1.98 0.65 -11.92
C MET A 127 -2.42 1.04 -10.51
N LEU A 128 -1.76 2.04 -9.90
CA LEU A 128 -2.14 2.54 -8.58
C LEU A 128 -3.55 3.16 -8.60
N THR A 129 -3.86 3.96 -9.62
CA THR A 129 -5.19 4.56 -9.81
C THR A 129 -6.27 3.48 -9.94
N SER A 130 -6.00 2.43 -10.72
CA SER A 130 -6.90 1.30 -10.89
C SER A 130 -7.19 0.59 -9.56
N TYR A 131 -6.16 0.32 -8.74
CA TYR A 131 -6.36 -0.30 -7.44
C TYR A 131 -7.09 0.60 -6.44
N LEU A 132 -6.79 1.89 -6.40
CA LEU A 132 -7.54 2.85 -5.57
C LEU A 132 -9.03 2.86 -5.96
N ALA A 133 -9.32 2.88 -7.26
CA ALA A 133 -10.69 2.82 -7.76
C ALA A 133 -11.39 1.49 -7.43
N SER A 134 -10.68 0.36 -7.58
CA SER A 134 -11.17 -0.97 -7.24
C SER A 134 -11.52 -1.08 -5.75
N ILE A 135 -10.60 -0.64 -4.87
CA ILE A 135 -10.83 -0.64 -3.42
C ILE A 135 -12.04 0.23 -3.06
N GLN A 136 -12.17 1.41 -3.68
CA GLN A 136 -13.27 2.33 -3.44
C GLN A 136 -14.62 1.79 -3.94
N ARG A 137 -14.65 1.01 -5.02
CA ARG A 137 -15.88 0.48 -5.65
C ARG A 137 -16.32 -0.85 -5.05
N GLU A 138 -15.39 -1.75 -4.78
CA GLU A 138 -15.65 -3.16 -4.49
C GLU A 138 -15.14 -3.61 -3.12
N GLY A 139 -14.35 -2.75 -2.46
CA GLY A 139 -13.71 -3.04 -1.18
C GLY A 139 -12.39 -3.80 -1.32
N MET A 140 -11.66 -3.84 -0.20
CA MET A 140 -10.31 -4.42 -0.13
C MET A 140 -10.29 -5.91 -0.48
N LEU A 141 -11.21 -6.68 0.11
CA LEU A 141 -11.22 -8.15 -0.05
C LEU A 141 -11.42 -8.57 -1.51
N GLN A 142 -12.36 -7.94 -2.23
CA GLN A 142 -12.62 -8.28 -3.63
C GLN A 142 -11.46 -7.86 -4.52
N THR A 143 -10.88 -6.67 -4.27
CA THR A 143 -9.69 -6.21 -5.01
C THR A 143 -8.52 -7.20 -4.87
N VAL A 144 -8.25 -7.70 -3.66
CA VAL A 144 -7.16 -8.68 -3.45
C VAL A 144 -7.47 -10.01 -4.15
N LYS A 145 -8.73 -10.46 -4.17
CA LYS A 145 -9.11 -11.70 -4.88
C LYS A 145 -8.83 -11.61 -6.38
N HIS A 146 -9.09 -10.47 -7.01
CA HIS A 146 -8.81 -10.26 -8.44
C HIS A 146 -7.32 -10.33 -8.80
N ILE A 147 -6.42 -10.09 -7.85
CA ILE A 147 -4.97 -10.18 -8.06
C ILE A 147 -4.47 -11.62 -7.93
N LEU A 148 -5.19 -12.45 -7.18
CA LEU A 148 -4.82 -13.84 -6.88
C LEU A 148 -5.43 -14.86 -7.84
N SER A 149 -6.42 -14.46 -8.64
CA SER A 149 -7.08 -15.28 -9.66
C SER A 149 -6.28 -15.31 -10.96
#